data_AF-A0A6A6UC55-F1
#
_entry.id   AF-A0A6A6UC55-F1
#
_cell.length_a   1.000
_cell.length_b   1.000
_cell.length_c   1.000
_cell.angle_alpha   90.00
_cell.angle_beta   90.00
_cell.angle_gamma   90.00
#
_symmetry.space_group_name_H-M   'P 1'
#
loop_
_entity.id
_entity.type
_entity.pdbx_description
1 polymer ?
#
loop_
_entity_poly.entity_id
_entity_poly.type
_entity_poly.pdbx_seq_one_letter_code
_entity_poly.pdbx_strand_id
1 'polypeptide(L)'
;MPFFRPVNLPSSIIYGAIANASLGIYLTVTGSSPLVLFSKHALLAPSNPITTSANARTKDSIRVMGLLLACLEITTLVSSYMSFEENQFMAAMVPVRLGSAAVFAGFAAASGVGLVKMSTVGRWEYVALAMVDAGTAVMLGRELGRFDGMVRGAERWF
;
A
#
# COMPACT_ATOMS: atom_id res chain seq x y z
N MET A 1 -18.33 -18.96 -26.56
CA MET A 1 -18.08 -17.80 -25.65
C MET A 1 -16.63 -17.88 -25.23
N PRO A 2 -15.80 -16.83 -25.44
CA PRO A 2 -14.45 -16.87 -24.92
C PRO A 2 -14.52 -16.86 -23.38
N PHE A 3 -14.10 -17.96 -22.75
CA PHE A 3 -14.08 -18.12 -21.29
C PHE A 3 -13.05 -17.20 -20.60
N PHE A 4 -12.14 -16.61 -21.39
CA PHE A 4 -11.14 -15.65 -20.92
C PHE A 4 -11.42 -14.30 -21.56
N ARG A 5 -11.92 -13.34 -20.79
CA ARG A 5 -11.87 -11.93 -21.18
C ARG A 5 -10.39 -11.50 -21.19
N PRO A 6 -9.96 -10.67 -22.16
CA PRO A 6 -8.60 -10.15 -22.16
C PRO A 6 -8.35 -9.38 -20.85
N VAL A 7 -7.23 -9.70 -20.20
CA VAL A 7 -6.73 -8.93 -19.06
C VAL A 7 -6.24 -7.61 -19.62
N ASN A 8 -6.94 -6.52 -19.32
CA ASN A 8 -6.67 -5.20 -19.90
C ASN A 8 -5.67 -4.38 -19.08
N LEU A 9 -4.95 -4.99 -18.13
CA LEU A 9 -3.95 -4.32 -17.32
C LEU A 9 -2.54 -4.47 -17.92
N PRO A 10 -1.70 -3.42 -17.85
CA PRO A 10 -0.26 -3.53 -18.09
C PRO A 10 0.38 -4.62 -17.21
N SER A 11 1.33 -5.37 -17.77
CA SER A 11 2.00 -6.46 -17.06
C SER A 11 2.72 -5.99 -15.80
N SER A 12 3.30 -4.79 -15.83
CA SER A 12 3.92 -4.10 -14.68
C SER A 12 2.97 -4.00 -13.48
N ILE A 13 1.72 -3.59 -13.73
CA ILE A 13 0.67 -3.44 -12.71
C ILE A 13 0.22 -4.81 -12.20
N ILE A 14 0.09 -5.80 -13.08
CA ILE A 14 -0.29 -7.16 -12.68
C ILE A 14 0.75 -7.75 -11.71
N TYR A 15 2.03 -7.70 -12.06
CA TYR A 15 3.09 -8.23 -11.21
C TYR A 15 3.18 -7.50 -9.88
N GLY A 16 3.07 -6.16 -9.90
CA GLY A 16 3.04 -5.34 -8.68
C GLY A 16 1.86 -5.69 -7.77
N ALA A 17 0.66 -5.78 -8.33
CA ALA A 17 -0.54 -6.10 -7.57
C ALA A 17 -0.51 -7.52 -6.99
N ILE A 18 0.01 -8.52 -7.72
CA ILE A 18 0.18 -9.87 -7.19
C ILE A 18 1.17 -9.90 -6.02
N ALA A 19 2.31 -9.21 -6.16
CA ALA A 19 3.32 -9.16 -5.11
C ALA A 19 2.78 -8.47 -3.85
N ASN A 20 2.12 -7.33 -4.00
CA ASN A 20 1.55 -6.57 -2.90
C ASN A 20 0.34 -7.27 -2.27
N ALA A 21 -0.52 -7.93 -3.06
CA ALA A 21 -1.61 -8.74 -2.54
C ALA A 21 -1.08 -9.91 -1.71
N SER A 22 -0.04 -10.59 -2.20
CA SER A 22 0.62 -11.70 -1.48
C SER A 22 1.24 -11.22 -0.17
N LEU A 23 1.88 -10.04 -0.19
CA LEU A 23 2.40 -9.38 1.01
C LEU A 23 1.26 -9.03 1.99
N GLY A 24 0.17 -8.44 1.51
CA GLY A 24 -1.00 -8.11 2.33
C GLY A 24 -1.61 -9.33 3.00
N ILE A 25 -1.79 -10.43 2.25
CA ILE A 25 -2.27 -11.71 2.80
C ILE A 25 -1.30 -12.24 3.86
N TYR A 26 0.01 -12.22 3.59
CA TYR A 26 1.01 -12.64 4.56
C TYR A 26 0.92 -11.84 5.86
N LEU A 27 0.85 -10.51 5.78
CA LEU A 27 0.71 -9.62 6.93
C LEU A 27 -0.60 -9.88 7.70
N THR A 28 -1.69 -10.14 6.98
CA THR A 28 -3.01 -10.47 7.56
C THR A 28 -2.98 -11.76 8.37
N VAL A 29 -2.37 -12.82 7.81
CA VAL A 29 -2.34 -14.14 8.45
C VAL A 29 -1.36 -14.16 9.62
N THR A 30 -0.14 -13.66 9.41
CA THR A 30 0.95 -13.78 10.38
C THR A 30 0.90 -12.69 11.46
N GLY A 31 0.34 -11.52 11.13
CA GLY A 31 0.46 -10.31 11.98
C GLY A 31 1.92 -9.93 12.24
N SER A 32 2.83 -10.35 11.37
CA SER A 32 4.28 -10.23 11.54
C SER A 32 4.86 -9.38 10.44
N SER A 33 5.86 -8.57 10.77
CA SER A 33 6.54 -7.74 9.77
C SER A 33 7.61 -8.53 9.04
N PRO A 34 7.70 -8.42 7.70
CA PRO A 34 8.76 -9.05 6.93
C PRO A 34 10.15 -8.47 7.26
N LEU A 35 10.21 -7.27 7.84
CA LEU A 35 11.47 -6.66 8.29
C LEU A 35 11.99 -7.26 9.60
N VAL A 36 11.20 -8.10 10.28
CA VAL A 36 11.68 -8.88 11.44
C VAL A 36 12.77 -9.89 11.03
N LEU A 37 12.81 -10.30 9.76
CA LEU A 37 13.89 -11.13 9.21
C LEU A 37 15.22 -10.37 9.13
N PHE A 38 15.19 -9.04 9.03
CA PHE A 38 16.37 -8.18 8.89
C PHE A 38 16.66 -7.35 10.14
N SER A 39 15.75 -7.35 11.13
CA SER A 39 15.83 -6.55 12.35
C SER A 39 15.16 -7.32 13.50
N LYS A 40 15.80 -7.42 14.67
CA LYS A 40 15.21 -8.10 15.86
C LYS A 40 13.97 -7.40 16.45
N HIS A 41 13.41 -6.40 15.78
CA HIS A 41 12.42 -5.46 16.29
C HIS A 41 11.24 -5.41 15.33
N ALA A 42 10.00 -5.39 15.86
CA ALA A 42 8.75 -5.53 15.12
C ALA A 42 8.00 -4.20 14.90
N LEU A 43 7.04 -4.22 13.97
CA LEU A 43 6.63 -3.06 13.17
C LEU A 43 5.88 -1.92 13.84
N LEU A 44 5.31 -2.21 15.01
CA LEU A 44 4.65 -1.21 15.85
C LEU A 44 4.97 -1.47 17.33
N ALA A 45 6.06 -2.17 17.64
CA ALA A 45 6.36 -2.54 19.02
C ALA A 45 6.89 -1.31 19.79
N PRO A 46 6.34 -1.01 20.98
CA PRO A 46 7.05 -0.14 21.91
C PRO A 46 8.37 -0.83 22.27
N SER A 47 9.45 -0.05 22.38
CA SER A 47 10.78 -0.52 22.79
C SER A 47 10.82 -1.09 24.23
N ASN A 48 9.68 -1.30 24.88
CA ASN A 48 9.55 -1.85 26.22
C ASN A 48 8.69 -3.13 26.22
N PRO A 49 9.24 -4.27 26.67
CA PRO A 49 8.57 -5.58 26.64
C PRO A 49 7.54 -5.79 27.78
N ILE A 50 7.09 -4.75 28.48
CA ILE A 50 6.46 -4.91 29.80
C ILE A 50 4.93 -5.15 29.73
N THR A 51 4.26 -4.97 28.59
CA THR A 51 2.82 -5.25 28.50
C THR A 51 2.47 -6.14 27.31
N THR A 52 2.08 -7.38 27.59
CA THR A 52 1.52 -8.36 26.65
C THR A 52 0.36 -7.79 25.80
N SER A 53 -0.38 -6.80 26.31
CA SER A 53 -1.43 -6.10 25.58
C SER A 53 -0.93 -5.17 24.47
N ALA A 54 0.27 -4.57 24.62
CA ALA A 54 0.85 -3.72 23.58
C ALA A 54 1.28 -4.56 22.36
N ASN A 55 1.83 -5.76 22.58
CA ASN A 55 2.17 -6.70 21.51
C ASN A 55 0.94 -7.20 20.76
N ALA A 56 -0.19 -7.44 21.45
CA ALA A 56 -1.45 -7.82 20.80
C ALA A 56 -2.00 -6.71 19.91
N ARG A 57 -2.05 -5.47 20.43
CA ARG A 57 -2.53 -4.30 19.66
C ARG A 57 -1.68 -4.04 18.42
N THR A 58 -0.35 -4.13 18.54
CA THR A 58 0.60 -4.03 17.42
C THR A 58 0.32 -5.10 16.36
N LYS A 59 0.13 -6.35 16.79
CA LYS A 59 -0.17 -7.47 15.89
C LYS A 59 -1.48 -7.24 15.14
N ASP A 60 -2.51 -6.77 15.83
CA ASP A 60 -3.82 -6.49 15.22
C ASP A 60 -3.74 -5.33 14.23
N SER A 61 -2.98 -4.28 14.52
CA SER A 61 -2.73 -3.19 13.56
C SER A 61 -2.00 -3.68 12.30
N ILE A 62 -1.00 -4.57 12.43
CA ILE A 62 -0.32 -5.17 11.27
C ILE A 62 -1.30 -6.00 10.44
N ARG A 63 -2.17 -6.77 11.09
CA ARG A 63 -3.18 -7.58 10.39
C ARG A 63 -4.18 -6.72 9.63
N VAL A 64 -4.66 -5.63 10.24
CA VAL A 64 -5.57 -4.69 9.59
C VAL A 64 -4.89 -4.02 8.40
N MET A 65 -3.64 -3.61 8.54
CA MET A 65 -2.88 -3.00 7.44
C MET A 65 -2.65 -4.00 6.30
N GLY A 66 -2.33 -5.26 6.62
CA GLY A 66 -2.24 -6.35 5.65
C GLY A 66 -3.56 -6.59 4.91
N LEU A 67 -4.67 -6.57 5.64
CA LEU A 67 -6.00 -6.77 5.07
C LEU A 67 -6.34 -5.64 4.10
N LEU A 68 -6.10 -4.39 4.50
CA LEU A 68 -6.32 -3.22 3.66
C LEU A 68 -5.49 -3.28 2.37
N LEU A 69 -4.20 -3.63 2.48
CA LEU A 69 -3.32 -3.80 1.32
C LEU A 69 -3.83 -4.92 0.40
N ALA A 70 -4.19 -6.08 0.96
CA ALA A 70 -4.72 -7.19 0.17
C ALA A 70 -6.02 -6.82 -0.55
N CYS A 71 -6.98 -6.18 0.14
CA CYS A 71 -8.23 -5.73 -0.46
C CYS A 71 -7.98 -4.79 -1.62
N LEU A 72 -7.12 -3.79 -1.43
CA LEU A 72 -6.82 -2.76 -2.41
C LEU A 72 -6.13 -3.32 -3.67
N GLU A 73 -5.24 -4.30 -3.53
CA GLU A 73 -4.56 -4.95 -4.65
C GLU A 73 -5.41 -6.02 -5.33
N ILE A 74 -6.23 -6.77 -4.58
CA ILE A 74 -7.20 -7.69 -5.16
C ILE A 74 -8.23 -6.92 -5.97
N THR A 75 -8.72 -5.77 -5.49
CA THR A 75 -9.63 -4.92 -6.27
C THR A 75 -8.96 -4.40 -7.54
N THR A 76 -7.67 -4.05 -7.48
CA THR A 76 -6.88 -3.71 -8.67
C THR A 76 -6.89 -4.85 -9.69
N LEU A 77 -6.61 -6.08 -9.27
CA LEU A 77 -6.63 -7.28 -10.13
C LEU A 77 -8.03 -7.60 -10.66
N VAL A 78 -9.06 -7.48 -9.81
CA VAL A 78 -10.46 -7.69 -10.22
C VAL A 78 -10.86 -6.67 -11.26
N SER A 79 -10.41 -5.42 -11.17
CA SER A 79 -10.75 -4.36 -12.13
C SER A 79 -10.14 -4.55 -13.53
N SER A 80 -9.36 -5.62 -13.74
CA SER A 80 -8.70 -5.93 -15.01
C SER A 80 -9.64 -6.28 -16.17
N TYR A 81 -10.93 -6.51 -15.91
CA TYR A 81 -11.92 -6.77 -16.96
C TYR A 81 -12.40 -5.51 -17.70
N MET A 82 -12.09 -4.31 -17.18
CA MET A 82 -12.40 -3.02 -17.80
C MET A 82 -11.17 -2.48 -18.53
N SER A 83 -11.36 -1.67 -19.57
CA SER A 83 -10.22 -1.03 -20.25
C SER A 83 -9.46 -0.16 -19.24
N PHE A 84 -8.13 -0.20 -19.29
CA PHE A 84 -7.29 0.48 -18.30
C PHE A 84 -7.52 2.00 -18.26
N GLU A 85 -7.75 2.60 -19.42
CA GLU A 85 -7.94 4.05 -19.57
C GLU A 85 -9.29 4.55 -19.04
N GLU A 86 -10.33 3.69 -19.00
CA GLU A 86 -11.69 4.05 -18.55
C GLU A 86 -11.93 3.68 -17.08
N ASN A 87 -10.97 2.99 -16.46
CA ASN A 87 -11.12 2.45 -15.12
C ASN A 87 -10.93 3.54 -14.06
N GLN A 88 -12.05 4.10 -13.61
CA GLN A 88 -12.10 5.14 -12.56
C GLN A 88 -11.41 4.70 -11.26
N PHE A 89 -11.48 3.42 -10.91
CA PHE A 89 -10.80 2.91 -9.73
C PHE A 89 -9.28 3.04 -9.90
N MET A 90 -8.73 2.62 -11.05
CA MET A 90 -7.30 2.73 -11.33
C MET A 90 -6.81 4.17 -11.39
N ALA A 91 -7.62 5.08 -11.93
CA ALA A 91 -7.32 6.50 -11.91
C ALA A 91 -7.28 7.03 -10.47
N ALA A 92 -8.35 6.83 -9.69
CA ALA A 92 -8.45 7.30 -8.30
C ALA A 92 -7.37 6.70 -7.38
N MET A 93 -6.89 5.51 -7.70
CA MET A 93 -5.83 4.83 -6.94
C MET A 93 -4.49 5.59 -6.94
N VAL A 94 -4.20 6.40 -7.98
CA VAL A 94 -2.96 7.18 -8.04
C VAL A 94 -2.89 8.23 -6.92
N PRO A 95 -3.83 9.19 -6.79
CA PRO A 95 -3.80 10.18 -5.72
C PRO A 95 -4.01 9.55 -4.34
N VAL A 96 -4.80 8.46 -4.22
CA VAL A 96 -4.96 7.74 -2.94
C VAL A 96 -3.61 7.22 -2.44
N ARG A 97 -2.82 6.59 -3.31
CA ARG A 97 -1.50 6.07 -2.94
C ARG A 97 -0.44 7.16 -2.71
N LEU A 98 -0.50 8.26 -3.46
CA LEU A 98 0.35 9.42 -3.17
C LEU A 98 0.01 10.03 -1.81
N GLY A 99 -1.28 10.12 -1.49
CA GLY A 99 -1.76 10.60 -0.19
C GLY A 99 -1.31 9.70 0.96
N SER A 100 -1.48 8.38 0.83
CA SER A 100 -1.00 7.44 1.87
C SER A 100 0.52 7.49 2.02
N ALA A 101 1.26 7.54 0.92
CA ALA A 101 2.72 7.70 0.95
C ALA A 101 3.15 8.98 1.68
N ALA A 102 2.47 10.10 1.41
CA ALA A 102 2.73 11.37 2.08
C ALA A 102 2.43 11.30 3.59
N VAL A 103 1.33 10.64 3.97
CA VAL A 103 0.99 10.43 5.39
C VAL A 103 2.07 9.60 6.08
N PHE A 104 2.49 8.48 5.49
CA PHE A 104 3.54 7.64 6.08
C PHE A 104 4.89 8.36 6.20
N ALA A 105 5.30 9.08 5.14
CA ALA A 105 6.50 9.88 5.15
C ALA A 105 6.44 11.01 6.21
N GLY A 106 5.27 11.66 6.34
CA GLY A 106 5.02 12.69 7.35
C GLY A 106 5.17 12.17 8.77
N PHE A 107 4.62 10.99 9.08
CA PHE A 107 4.79 10.35 10.39
C PHE A 107 6.26 9.95 10.65
N ALA A 108 6.96 9.43 9.64
CA ALA A 108 8.39 9.11 9.76
C ALA A 108 9.24 10.36 10.02
N ALA A 109 8.96 11.46 9.32
CA ALA A 109 9.63 12.74 9.50
C ALA A 109 9.34 13.35 10.88
N ALA A 110 8.07 13.36 11.30
CA ALA A 110 7.64 13.85 12.61
C ALA A 110 8.30 13.07 13.77
N SER A 111 8.52 11.77 13.59
CA SER A 111 9.32 10.95 14.50
C SER A 111 10.79 11.38 14.54
N GLY A 112 11.40 11.64 13.38
CA GLY A 112 12.79 12.10 13.27
C GLY A 112 13.09 13.43 13.98
N VAL A 113 12.10 14.31 14.08
CA VAL A 113 12.20 15.60 14.79
C VAL A 113 11.61 15.57 16.22
N GLY A 114 11.21 14.40 16.71
CA GLY A 114 10.73 14.21 18.08
C GLY A 114 9.28 14.67 18.37
N LEU A 115 8.50 15.01 17.33
CA LEU A 115 7.08 15.37 17.47
C LEU A 115 6.20 14.14 17.76
N VAL A 116 6.59 12.97 17.26
CA VAL A 116 5.91 11.70 17.49
C VAL A 116 6.87 10.72 18.14
N LYS A 117 6.48 10.14 19.29
CA LYS A 117 7.26 9.07 19.92
C LYS A 117 7.07 7.77 19.16
N MET A 118 8.14 7.29 18.53
CA MET A 118 8.13 6.08 17.72
C MET A 118 9.48 5.37 17.82
N SER A 119 9.49 4.04 17.70
CA SER A 119 10.74 3.29 17.64
C SER A 119 11.48 3.57 16.32
N THR A 120 12.81 3.43 16.34
CA THR A 120 13.65 3.59 15.12
C THR A 120 13.23 2.64 14.01
N VAL A 121 12.78 1.44 14.37
CA VAL A 121 12.34 0.41 13.43
C VAL A 121 11.00 0.78 12.81
N GLY A 122 10.04 1.19 13.66
CA GLY A 122 8.76 1.72 13.20
C GLY A 122 8.94 2.86 12.19
N ARG A 123 9.88 3.78 12.46
CA ARG A 123 10.20 4.87 11.53
C ARG A 123 10.64 4.37 10.16
N TRP A 124 11.54 3.39 10.12
CA TRP A 124 12.00 2.79 8.86
C TRP A 124 10.91 2.02 8.13
N GLU A 125 9.96 1.45 8.84
CA GLU A 125 8.82 0.78 8.23
C GLU A 125 7.84 1.76 7.61
N TYR A 126 7.58 2.89 8.24
CA TYR A 126 6.81 3.97 7.62
C TYR A 126 7.49 4.51 6.37
N VAL A 127 8.83 4.61 6.38
CA VAL A 127 9.59 4.94 5.17
C VAL A 127 9.41 3.86 4.10
N ALA A 128 9.52 2.58 4.46
CA ALA A 128 9.33 1.48 3.52
C ALA A 128 7.92 1.46 2.91
N LEU A 129 6.88 1.64 3.73
CA LEU A 129 5.49 1.73 3.28
C LEU A 129 5.27 2.95 2.38
N ALA A 130 5.83 4.11 2.74
CA ALA A 130 5.79 5.29 1.90
C ALA A 130 6.43 5.04 0.53
N MET A 131 7.55 4.33 0.49
CA MET A 131 8.22 3.97 -0.77
C MET A 131 7.41 2.98 -1.61
N VAL A 132 6.79 1.98 -0.98
CA VAL A 132 5.93 1.01 -1.69
C VAL A 132 4.72 1.72 -2.32
N ASP A 133 4.03 2.56 -1.57
CA ASP A 133 2.87 3.29 -2.08
C ASP A 133 3.25 4.34 -3.12
N ALA A 134 4.32 5.11 -2.90
CA ALA A 134 4.82 6.07 -3.88
C ALA A 134 5.27 5.37 -5.17
N GLY A 135 6.01 4.26 -5.06
CA GLY A 135 6.47 3.48 -6.21
C GLY A 135 5.29 2.93 -7.01
N THR A 136 4.28 2.39 -6.33
CA THR A 136 3.08 1.87 -7.01
C THR A 136 2.26 3.01 -7.64
N ALA A 137 2.15 4.16 -6.99
CA ALA A 137 1.51 5.35 -7.55
C ALA A 137 2.24 5.86 -8.80
N VAL A 138 3.58 5.89 -8.78
CA VAL A 138 4.41 6.28 -9.93
C VAL A 138 4.25 5.30 -11.09
N MET A 139 4.22 4.00 -10.82
CA MET A 139 3.95 2.99 -11.84
C MET A 139 2.57 3.21 -12.47
N LEU A 140 1.52 3.32 -11.64
CA LEU A 140 0.15 3.56 -12.10
C LEU A 140 0.01 4.86 -12.89
N GLY A 141 0.54 5.96 -12.36
CA GLY A 141 0.44 7.27 -13.00
C GLY A 141 1.23 7.36 -14.30
N ARG A 142 2.36 6.65 -14.40
CA ARG A 142 3.13 6.54 -15.65
C ARG A 142 2.35 5.78 -16.72
N GLU A 143 1.72 4.66 -16.36
CA GLU A 143 0.92 3.86 -17.29
C GLU A 143 -0.34 4.63 -17.73
N LEU A 144 -0.98 5.38 -16.83
CA LEU A 144 -2.15 6.22 -17.14
C LEU A 144 -1.78 7.54 -17.84
N GLY A 145 -0.51 7.92 -17.80
CA GLY A 145 -0.01 9.22 -18.29
C GLY A 145 -0.42 10.42 -17.44
N ARG A 146 -1.03 10.22 -16.26
CA ARG A 146 -1.56 11.27 -15.37
C ARG A 146 -1.51 10.86 -13.91
N PHE A 147 -1.50 11.87 -13.03
CA PHE A 147 -1.43 11.69 -11.57
C PHE A 147 -2.59 12.34 -10.79
N ASP A 148 -3.49 13.01 -11.50
CA ASP A 148 -4.63 13.76 -10.93
C ASP A 148 -5.81 12.87 -10.51
N GLY A 149 -5.76 11.58 -10.87
CA GLY A 149 -6.81 10.61 -10.62
C GLY A 149 -8.06 10.77 -11.47
N MET A 150 -7.96 11.53 -12.56
CA MET A 150 -9.05 11.68 -13.52
C MET A 150 -8.96 10.63 -14.62
N VAL A 151 -10.12 10.16 -15.07
CA VAL A 151 -10.22 9.36 -16.29
C VAL A 151 -9.93 10.24 -17.50
N ARG A 152 -9.32 9.67 -18.53
CA ARG A 152 -9.02 10.39 -19.77
C ARG A 152 -10.31 10.94 -20.40
N GLY A 153 -10.34 12.22 -20.75
CA GLY A 153 -11.54 12.88 -21.27
C GLY A 153 -12.55 13.34 -20.22
N ALA A 154 -12.34 13.05 -18.92
CA ALA A 154 -13.16 13.59 -17.83
C ALA A 154 -13.03 15.13 -17.72
N GLU A 155 -11.95 15.71 -18.22
CA GLU A 155 -11.71 17.16 -18.32
C GLU A 155 -12.71 17.93 -19.17
N ARG A 156 -13.53 17.24 -19.99
CA ARG A 156 -14.59 17.89 -20.78
C ARG A 156 -15.86 18.17 -19.98
N TRP A 157 -15.93 17.65 -18.76
CA TRP A 157 -17.13 17.67 -17.90
C TRP A 157 -16.98 18.60 -16.69
N PHE A 158 -15.83 19.27 -16.57
CA PHE A 158 -15.51 20.29 -15.56
C PHE A 158 -15.11 21.58 -16.24
#